data_AF-A0A438GR49-F1
#
_entry.id   AF-A0A438GR49-F1
#
_cell.length_a   1.000
_cell.length_b   1.000
_cell.length_c   1.000
_cell.angle_alpha   90.00
_cell.angle_beta   90.00
_cell.angle_gamma   90.00
#
_symmetry.space_group_name_H-M   'P 1'
#
loop_
_entity.id
_entity.type
_entity.pdbx_description
1 polymer ?
#
loop_
_entity_poly.entity_id
_entity_poly.type
_entity_poly.pdbx_seq_one_letter_code
_entity_poly.pdbx_strand_id
1 'polypeptide(L)'
;MANAKARRNFLSKIKVNGVNLSSVEDIKEGVCRAYQSLLSDSGDWRPSINGLNFKELGEGLASSLEVMFSEEEIFCSTKQLLW
;
A
#
# COMPACT_ATOMS: atom_id res chain seq x y z
N MET A 1 -5.84 -18.41 -15.40
CA MET A 1 -5.45 -17.32 -16.33
C MET A 1 -6.40 -16.16 -16.13
N ALA A 2 -5.99 -15.17 -15.33
CA ALA A 2 -6.69 -13.91 -15.17
C ALA A 2 -6.00 -12.87 -16.04
N ASN A 3 -6.80 -12.14 -16.79
CA ASN A 3 -6.44 -11.24 -17.87
C ASN A 3 -5.53 -10.08 -17.40
N ALA A 4 -4.21 -10.24 -17.46
CA ALA A 4 -3.23 -9.20 -17.16
C ALA A 4 -2.91 -8.33 -18.39
N LYS A 5 -3.93 -8.01 -19.21
CA LYS A 5 -3.82 -6.89 -20.15
C LYS A 5 -3.96 -5.62 -19.32
N ALA A 6 -2.84 -5.19 -18.73
CA ALA A 6 -2.69 -3.93 -18.02
C ALA A 6 -3.15 -2.80 -18.94
N ARG A 7 -4.41 -2.41 -18.81
CA ARG A 7 -4.95 -1.22 -19.43
C ARG A 7 -4.20 -0.06 -18.80
N ARG A 8 -3.46 0.68 -19.63
CA ARG A 8 -2.92 2.01 -19.33
C ARG A 8 -4.09 2.95 -19.01
N ASN A 9 -4.71 2.80 -17.85
CA ASN A 9 -5.71 3.70 -17.35
C ASN A 9 -4.96 4.95 -16.86
N PHE A 10 -4.66 5.85 -17.79
CA PHE A 10 -4.28 7.20 -17.42
C PHE A 10 -5.48 7.81 -16.70
N LEU A 11 -5.33 8.06 -15.40
CA LEU A 11 -6.30 8.81 -14.60
C LEU A 11 -6.36 10.22 -15.19
N SER A 12 -7.37 10.48 -16.03
CA SER A 12 -7.60 11.79 -16.65
C SER A 12 -8.37 12.75 -15.75
N LYS A 13 -9.00 12.22 -14.70
CA LYS A 13 -9.73 13.01 -13.70
C LYS A 13 -9.88 12.23 -12.40
N ILE A 14 -9.72 12.88 -11.27
CA ILE A 14 -10.01 12.32 -9.94
C ILE A 14 -10.81 13.30 -9.10
N LYS A 15 -11.49 12.80 -8.05
CA LYS A 15 -12.16 13.63 -7.06
C LYS A 15 -11.54 13.39 -5.69
N VAL A 16 -10.91 14.42 -5.12
CA VAL A 16 -10.28 14.38 -3.78
C VAL A 16 -11.03 15.37 -2.90
N ASN A 17 -11.56 14.91 -1.76
CA ASN A 17 -12.28 15.74 -0.78
C ASN A 17 -13.36 16.66 -1.39
N GLY A 18 -14.09 16.18 -2.41
CA GLY A 18 -15.12 16.98 -3.08
C GLY A 18 -14.65 17.73 -4.32
N VAL A 19 -13.34 17.95 -4.49
CA VAL A 19 -12.75 18.74 -5.58
C VAL A 19 -12.40 17.84 -6.76
N ASN A 20 -12.75 18.27 -7.97
CA ASN A 20 -12.41 17.56 -9.21
C ASN A 20 -11.07 18.08 -9.77
N LEU A 21 -10.12 17.19 -10.01
CA LEU A 21 -8.79 17.49 -10.55
C LEU A 21 -8.63 16.79 -11.90
N SER A 22 -8.09 17.50 -12.90
CA SER A 22 -7.94 16.99 -14.27
C SER A 22 -6.57 17.22 -14.91
N SER A 23 -5.75 18.14 -14.38
CA SER A 23 -4.34 18.25 -14.81
C SER A 23 -3.52 17.13 -14.21
N VAL A 24 -2.52 16.62 -14.92
CA VAL A 24 -1.65 15.54 -14.40
C VAL A 24 -0.92 15.99 -13.13
N GLU A 25 -0.48 17.25 -13.10
CA GLU A 25 0.20 17.88 -11.97
C GLU A 25 -0.75 17.99 -10.77
N ASP A 26 -1.96 18.49 -10.98
CA ASP A 26 -2.99 18.61 -9.95
C ASP A 26 -3.40 17.23 -9.41
N ILE A 27 -3.55 16.24 -10.30
CA ILE A 27 -3.86 14.85 -9.93
C ILE A 27 -2.73 14.29 -9.06
N LYS A 28 -1.47 14.44 -9.48
CA LYS A 28 -0.31 13.97 -8.72
C LYS A 28 -0.25 14.63 -7.34
N GLU A 29 -0.37 15.95 -7.30
CA GLU A 29 -0.31 16.72 -6.06
C GLU A 29 -1.51 16.41 -5.13
N GLY A 30 -2.71 16.27 -5.70
CA GLY A 30 -3.94 15.89 -5.00
C GLY A 30 -3.86 14.49 -4.42
N VAL A 31 -3.30 13.52 -5.16
CA VAL A 31 -3.03 12.18 -4.64
C VAL A 31 -2.00 12.24 -3.51
N CYS A 32 -0.86 12.89 -3.71
CA CYS A 32 0.17 13.00 -2.67
C CYS A 32 -0.39 13.61 -1.37
N ARG A 33 -1.15 14.71 -1.46
CA ARG A 33 -1.78 15.33 -0.29
C ARG A 33 -2.81 14.44 0.38
N ALA A 34 -3.65 13.75 -0.39
CA ALA A 34 -4.64 12.83 0.15
C ALA A 34 -3.98 11.69 0.93
N TYR A 35 -2.92 11.09 0.37
CA TYR A 35 -2.16 10.04 1.06
C TYR A 35 -1.41 10.57 2.28
N GLN A 36 -0.79 11.74 2.19
CA GLN A 36 -0.14 12.36 3.35
C GLN A 36 -1.15 12.61 4.48
N SER A 37 -2.34 13.12 4.15
CA SER A 37 -3.42 13.30 5.12
C SER A 37 -3.87 11.97 5.71
N LEU A 38 -4.08 10.93 4.89
CA LEU A 38 -4.49 9.60 5.36
C LEU A 38 -3.43 8.96 6.27
N LEU A 39 -2.15 9.12 5.95
CA LEU A 39 -1.05 8.54 6.73
C LEU A 39 -0.71 9.35 7.99
N SER A 40 -1.01 10.65 8.00
CA SER A 40 -0.81 11.53 9.16
C SER A 40 -2.00 11.50 10.10
N ASP A 41 -3.19 11.13 9.63
CA ASP A 41 -4.35 10.95 10.48
C ASP A 41 -4.17 9.71 11.36
N SER A 42 -4.11 9.95 12.68
CA SER A 42 -3.98 8.91 13.70
C SER A 42 -5.31 8.22 14.02
N GLY A 43 -6.42 8.67 13.42
CA GLY A 43 -7.77 8.21 13.74
C GLY A 43 -8.37 7.24 12.72
N ASP A 44 -8.95 6.15 13.24
CA ASP A 44 -10.07 5.29 12.78
C ASP A 44 -10.20 4.81 11.32
N TRP A 45 -9.39 5.30 10.37
CA TRP A 45 -9.38 4.78 9.00
C TRP A 45 -8.85 3.35 8.96
N ARG A 46 -7.96 3.00 9.90
CA ARG A 46 -7.55 1.63 10.13
C ARG A 46 -8.59 0.96 11.00
N PRO A 47 -9.21 -0.14 10.55
CA PRO A 47 -9.99 -1.00 11.44
C PRO A 47 -9.13 -1.36 12.65
N SER A 48 -9.63 -1.12 13.86
CA SER A 48 -8.93 -1.52 15.07
C SER A 48 -8.84 -3.04 15.09
N ILE A 49 -7.60 -3.54 15.17
CA ILE A 49 -7.33 -4.96 15.41
C ILE A 49 -7.23 -5.26 16.92
N ASN A 50 -7.31 -4.22 17.77
CA ASN A 50 -7.28 -4.39 19.22
C ASN A 50 -8.53 -5.17 19.65
N GLY A 51 -8.31 -6.25 20.41
CA GLY A 51 -9.39 -7.12 20.87
C GLY A 51 -9.79 -8.23 19.89
N LEU A 52 -9.20 -8.27 18.69
CA LEU A 52 -9.31 -9.44 17.82
C LEU A 52 -8.36 -10.53 18.32
N ASN A 53 -8.89 -11.74 18.48
CA ASN A 53 -8.11 -12.91 18.85
C ASN A 53 -7.55 -13.55 17.58
N PHE A 54 -6.27 -13.34 17.32
CA PHE A 54 -5.57 -13.99 16.21
C PHE A 54 -5.04 -15.33 16.69
N LYS A 55 -5.11 -16.34 15.82
CA LYS A 55 -4.34 -17.57 16.03
C LYS A 55 -2.87 -17.23 15.81
N GLU A 56 -2.10 -17.24 16.88
CA GLU A 56 -0.66 -17.14 16.82
C GLU A 56 -0.06 -18.51 16.48
N LEU A 57 1.09 -18.50 15.79
CA LEU A 57 1.89 -19.70 15.65
C LEU A 57 2.59 -19.97 16.99
N GLY A 58 2.68 -21.24 17.39
CA GLY A 58 3.46 -21.59 18.58
C GLY A 58 4.93 -21.20 18.40
N GLU A 59 5.61 -20.89 19.50
CA GLU A 59 6.99 -20.37 19.54
C GLU A 59 7.95 -21.13 18.60
N GLY A 60 7.93 -22.46 18.60
CA GLY A 60 8.80 -23.27 17.74
C GLY A 60 8.53 -23.10 16.23
N LEU A 61 7.27 -22.94 15.81
CA LEU A 61 6.94 -22.67 14.41
C LEU A 61 7.26 -21.23 14.03
N ALA A 62 7.04 -20.29 14.95
CA ALA A 62 7.39 -18.89 14.76
C ALA A 62 8.90 -18.73 14.56
N SER A 63 9.73 -19.29 15.46
CA SER A 63 11.18 -19.26 15.35
C SER A 63 11.71 -19.99 14.11
N SER A 64 11.03 -21.03 13.63
CA SER A 64 11.41 -21.71 12.38
C SER A 64 11.13 -20.87 11.12
N LEU A 65 10.25 -19.87 11.22
CA LEU A 65 9.90 -18.96 10.11
C LEU A 65 10.73 -17.67 10.15
N GLU A 66 11.38 -17.37 11.27
CA GLU A 66 12.37 -16.29 11.40
C GLU A 66 13.67 -16.67 10.69
N VAL A 67 13.63 -16.66 9.36
CA VAL A 67 14.78 -16.86 8.47
C VAL A 67 15.22 -15.51 7.93
N MET A 68 16.53 -15.30 7.80
CA MET A 68 17.05 -14.11 7.12
C MET A 68 16.58 -14.09 5.65
N PHE A 69 16.18 -12.92 5.18
CA PHE A 69 15.86 -12.72 3.76
C PHE A 69 17.08 -13.03 2.89
N SER A 70 16.84 -13.61 1.71
CA SER A 70 17.89 -13.81 0.72
C SER A 70 18.23 -12.51 -0.01
N GLU A 71 19.44 -12.43 -0.59
CA GLU A 71 19.84 -11.26 -1.39
C GLU A 71 18.88 -11.01 -2.56
N GLU A 72 18.36 -12.09 -3.17
CA GLU A 72 17.40 -12.03 -4.26
C GLU A 72 16.05 -11.46 -3.81
N GLU A 73 15.56 -11.83 -2.62
CA GLU A 73 14.30 -11.29 -2.07
C GLU A 73 14.43 -9.79 -1.79
N ILE A 74 15.55 -9.37 -1.20
CA ILE A 74 15.85 -7.96 -0.94
C ILE A 74 15.96 -7.19 -2.26
N PHE A 75 16.62 -7.76 -3.27
CA PHE A 75 16.76 -7.14 -4.58
C PHE A 75 15.42 -7.03 -5.31
N CYS A 76 14.58 -8.08 -5.28
CA CYS A 76 13.25 -8.04 -5.87
C CYS A 76 12.31 -7.03 -5.20
N SER A 77 12.41 -6.86 -3.88
CA SER A 77 11.61 -5.88 -3.13
C SER A 77 12.08 -4.44 -3.40
N THR A 78 13.39 -4.20 -3.40
CA THR A 78 13.97 -2.89 -3.69
C THR A 78 13.74 -2.45 -5.14
N LYS A 79 13.77 -3.36 -6.11
CA LYS A 79 13.41 -3.07 -7.51
C LYS A 79 11.94 -2.71 -7.71
N GLN A 80 11.03 -3.14 -6.83
CA GLN A 80 9.61 -2.76 -6.89
C GLN A 80 9.33 -1.39 -6.28
N LEU A 81 10.22 -0.90 -5.39
CA LEU A 81 10.12 0.43 -4.77
C LEU A 81 10.87 1.52 -5.57
N LEU A 82 11.70 1.12 -6.53
CA LEU A 82 12.35 2.00 -7.52
C LEU A 82 11.51 2.03 -8.81
N TRP A 83 10.39 2.77 -8.78
CA TRP A 83 9.75 3.31 -9.98
C TRP A 83 10.16 4.77 -10.17
#